data_AF-A0A2M8EAJ3-F1
#
_entry.id   AF-A0A2M8EAJ3-F1
#
_cell.length_a   1.000
_cell.length_b   1.000
_cell.length_c   1.000
_cell.angle_alpha   90.00
_cell.angle_beta   90.00
_cell.angle_gamma   90.00
#
_symmetry.space_group_name_H-M   'P 1'
#
loop_
_entity.id
_entity.type
_entity.pdbx_description
1 polymer ?
#
loop_
_entity_poly.entity_id
_entity_poly.type
_entity_poly.pdbx_seq_one_letter_code
_entity_poly.pdbx_strand_id
1 'polypeptide(L)'
;SQARGWAFLLPKDGAAELVHLKPGGPLSCSDGEVLFDWCVAGYGIAWRSTWEVQAEIASGALVPVLEDFAAPPNGIYAVFPQRKHLPVRVRLWVDYLKQQYAQAGFGV
;
A
#
# COMPACT_ATOMS: atom_id res chain seq x y z
N SER A 1 -3.91 -7.56 9.63
CA SER A 1 -2.99 -8.71 9.54
C SER A 1 -2.95 -9.21 8.10
N GLN A 2 -1.91 -8.85 7.35
CA GLN A 2 -1.68 -9.35 5.99
C GLN A 2 -1.26 -10.82 6.07
N ALA A 3 -1.97 -11.73 5.39
CA ALA A 3 -1.76 -13.18 5.54
C ALA A 3 -0.32 -13.64 5.22
N ARG A 4 0.36 -12.95 4.30
CA ARG A 4 1.75 -13.25 3.88
C ARG A 4 2.83 -12.48 4.66
N GLY A 5 2.47 -11.52 5.51
CA GLY A 5 3.44 -10.60 6.13
C GLY A 5 3.78 -9.40 5.23
N TRP A 6 4.60 -8.51 5.77
CA TRP A 6 5.03 -7.26 5.14
C TRP A 6 6.15 -7.53 4.15
N ALA A 7 6.03 -6.98 2.95
CA ALA A 7 6.95 -7.24 1.85
C ALA A 7 8.02 -6.15 1.81
N PHE A 8 9.29 -6.53 1.87
CA PHE A 8 10.43 -5.61 1.82
C PHE A 8 11.40 -6.01 0.71
N LEU A 9 12.02 -5.04 0.05
CA LEU A 9 13.16 -5.28 -0.83
C LEU A 9 14.45 -5.11 -0.04
N LEU A 10 15.21 -6.20 0.13
CA LEU A 10 16.50 -6.18 0.80
C LEU A 10 17.64 -6.26 -0.22
N PRO A 11 18.72 -5.47 -0.06
CA PRO A 11 19.90 -5.63 -0.89
C PRO A 11 20.63 -6.92 -0.51
N LYS A 12 20.85 -7.80 -1.49
CA LYS A 12 21.60 -9.05 -1.35
C LYS A 12 22.40 -9.33 -2.61
N ASP A 13 23.71 -9.50 -2.44
CA ASP A 13 24.64 -9.84 -3.52
C ASP A 13 24.53 -8.96 -4.79
N GLY A 14 24.26 -7.67 -4.61
CA GLY A 14 24.11 -6.71 -5.72
C GLY A 14 22.74 -6.72 -6.43
N ALA A 15 21.78 -7.50 -5.95
CA ALA A 15 20.39 -7.50 -6.41
C ALA A 15 19.42 -7.20 -5.25
N ALA A 16 18.21 -6.73 -5.56
CA ALA A 16 17.15 -6.56 -4.58
C ALA A 16 16.33 -7.87 -4.47
N GLU A 17 16.28 -8.46 -3.28
CA GLU A 17 15.47 -9.66 -2.98
C GLU A 17 14.19 -9.25 -2.25
N LEU A 18 13.04 -9.76 -2.71
CA LEU A 18 11.76 -9.58 -2.03
C LEU A 18 11.64 -10.55 -0.85
N VAL A 19 11.54 -10.02 0.36
CA VAL A 19 11.41 -10.78 1.59
C VAL A 19 10.11 -10.43 2.30
N HIS A 20 9.42 -11.46 2.82
CA HIS A 20 8.22 -11.29 3.61
C HIS A 20 8.52 -11.46 5.10
N LEU A 21 8.27 -10.42 5.89
CA LEU A 21 8.48 -10.42 7.33
C LEU A 21 7.14 -10.25 8.05
N LYS A 22 6.87 -11.10 9.04
CA LYS A 22 5.74 -10.90 9.96
C LYS A 22 6.28 -10.26 11.24
N PRO A 23 5.91 -9.01 11.56
CA PRO A 23 6.32 -8.42 12.82
C PRO A 23 5.75 -9.25 13.98
N GLY A 24 6.61 -9.58 14.94
CA GLY A 24 6.19 -10.14 16.22
C GLY A 24 5.76 -9.02 17.17
N GLY A 25 4.89 -9.32 18.13
CA GLY A 25 4.49 -8.35 19.14
C GLY A 25 3.31 -8.81 19.99
N PRO A 26 3.01 -8.10 21.09
CA PRO A 26 1.88 -8.41 21.96
C PRO A 26 0.52 -8.03 21.34
N LEU A 27 0.53 -7.23 20.28
CA LEU A 27 -0.67 -6.73 19.60
C LEU A 27 -0.75 -7.29 18.18
N SER A 28 -1.89 -7.91 17.85
CA SER A 28 -2.17 -8.43 16.51
C SER A 28 -3.64 -8.23 16.20
N CYS A 29 -3.94 -7.57 15.08
CA CYS A 29 -5.29 -7.33 14.63
C CYS A 29 -5.40 -7.53 13.11
N SER A 30 -6.55 -8.01 12.63
CA SER A 30 -6.88 -8.06 11.21
C SER A 30 -7.43 -6.75 10.67
N ASP A 31 -8.03 -5.93 11.54
CA ASP A 31 -8.67 -4.66 11.21
C ASP A 31 -7.65 -3.55 10.97
N GLY A 32 -7.81 -2.82 9.86
CA GLY A 32 -6.90 -1.74 9.49
C GLY A 32 -7.05 -0.50 10.36
N GLU A 33 -8.27 -0.14 10.76
CA GLU A 33 -8.57 1.07 11.54
C GLU A 33 -8.03 0.93 12.96
N VAL A 34 -8.24 -0.24 13.57
CA VAL A 34 -7.66 -0.54 14.89
C VAL A 34 -6.12 -0.47 14.87
N LEU A 35 -5.48 -0.98 13.82
CA LEU A 35 -4.02 -0.90 13.68
C LEU A 35 -3.53 0.55 13.50
N PHE A 36 -4.32 1.38 12.84
CA PHE A 36 -4.02 2.81 12.67
C PHE A 36 -4.12 3.55 14.00
N ASP A 37 -5.21 3.37 14.75
CA ASP A 37 -5.39 3.99 16.07
C ASP A 37 -4.27 3.61 17.03
N TRP A 38 -3.83 2.34 17.00
CA TRP A 38 -2.71 1.88 17.80
C TRP A 38 -1.39 2.55 17.41
N CYS A 39 -1.14 2.80 16.13
CA CYS A 39 0.07 3.50 15.70
C CYS A 39 0.05 4.96 16.10
N VAL A 40 -1.08 5.65 15.91
CA VAL A 40 -1.24 7.05 16.32
C VAL A 40 -1.12 7.20 17.83
N ALA A 41 -1.59 6.21 18.60
CA ALA A 41 -1.43 6.17 20.05
C ALA A 41 -0.04 5.69 20.53
N GLY A 42 0.89 5.38 19.63
CA GLY A 42 2.29 5.05 19.96
C GLY A 42 2.53 3.60 20.40
N TYR A 43 1.60 2.68 20.14
CA TYR A 43 1.74 1.26 20.51
C TYR A 43 2.62 0.44 19.56
N GLY A 44 3.10 1.02 18.46
CA GLY A 44 4.05 0.35 17.57
C GLY A 44 4.01 0.85 16.12
N ILE A 45 4.32 -0.06 15.21
CA ILE A 45 4.38 0.17 13.76
C ILE A 45 3.27 -0.61 13.05
N ALA A 46 2.71 -0.04 11.97
CA ALA A 46 1.76 -0.71 11.10
C ALA A 46 2.08 -0.49 9.63
N TRP A 47 1.75 -1.49 8.83
CA TRP A 47 1.82 -1.41 7.38
C TRP A 47 0.54 -0.78 6.84
N ARG A 48 0.65 0.47 6.40
CA ARG A 48 -0.44 1.28 5.86
C ARG A 48 -0.03 1.83 4.52
N SER A 49 -1.02 2.19 3.72
CA SER A 49 -0.73 2.81 2.45
C SER A 49 -0.65 4.32 2.60
N THR A 50 0.34 4.95 1.97
CA THR A 50 0.66 6.37 2.15
C THR A 50 -0.53 7.29 1.86
N TRP A 51 -1.37 6.94 0.87
CA TRP A 51 -2.59 7.67 0.51
C TRP A 51 -3.62 7.72 1.64
N GLU A 52 -3.66 6.72 2.52
CA GLU A 52 -4.61 6.68 3.63
C GLU A 52 -4.14 7.48 4.83
N VAL A 53 -2.81 7.66 4.99
CA VAL A 53 -2.20 8.24 6.20
C VAL A 53 -1.43 9.54 5.92
N GLN A 54 -1.67 10.14 4.75
CA GLN A 54 -0.93 11.32 4.29
C GLN A 54 -1.14 12.52 5.22
N ALA A 55 -2.33 12.68 5.79
CA ALA A 55 -2.63 13.77 6.72
C ALA A 55 -1.87 13.63 8.05
N GLU A 56 -1.72 12.41 8.54
CA GLU A 56 -1.02 12.08 9.78
C GLU A 56 0.49 12.18 9.59
N ILE A 57 1.02 11.79 8.43
CA ILE A 57 2.42 12.03 8.07
C ILE A 57 2.68 13.53 7.96
N ALA A 58 1.82 14.28 7.27
CA ALA A 58 1.98 15.72 7.12
C ALA A 58 1.89 16.49 8.45
N SER A 59 1.07 16.01 9.39
CA SER A 59 0.97 16.59 10.74
C SER A 59 2.09 16.14 11.69
N GLY A 60 2.89 15.15 11.31
CA GLY A 60 3.92 14.54 12.15
C GLY A 60 3.39 13.57 13.21
N ALA A 61 2.10 13.25 13.18
CA ALA A 61 1.49 12.24 14.05
C ALA A 61 1.98 10.82 13.70
N LEU A 62 2.30 10.59 12.42
CA LEU A 62 2.95 9.36 11.95
C LEU A 62 4.26 9.70 11.25
N VAL A 63 5.23 8.81 11.38
CA VAL A 63 6.54 8.92 10.72
C VAL A 63 6.72 7.70 9.83
N PRO A 64 6.98 7.87 8.52
CA PRO A 64 7.30 6.75 7.64
C PRO A 64 8.64 6.14 8.06
N VAL A 65 8.71 4.81 8.02
CA VAL A 65 9.90 4.04 8.41
C VAL A 65 10.16 2.96 7.38
N LEU A 66 11.43 2.55 7.24
CA LEU A 66 11.86 1.50 6.31
C LEU A 66 11.56 1.82 4.83
N GLU A 67 11.50 3.10 4.46
CA GLU A 67 11.23 3.54 3.09
C GLU A 67 12.27 3.00 2.09
N ASP A 68 13.52 2.89 2.51
CA ASP A 68 14.63 2.31 1.71
C ASP A 68 14.41 0.83 1.35
N PHE A 69 13.53 0.15 2.08
CA PHE A 69 13.20 -1.26 1.88
C PHE A 69 11.78 -1.45 1.33
N ALA A 70 11.10 -0.38 0.94
CA ALA A 70 9.74 -0.45 0.43
C ALA A 70 9.66 -1.35 -0.81
N ALA A 71 8.70 -2.27 -0.82
CA ALA A 71 8.39 -3.03 -2.02
C ALA A 71 7.90 -2.09 -3.14
N PRO A 72 8.07 -2.47 -4.43
CA PRO A 72 7.59 -1.66 -5.54
C PRO A 72 6.09 -1.38 -5.37
N PRO A 73 5.62 -0.17 -5.73
CA PRO A 73 4.23 0.19 -5.55
C PRO A 73 3.32 -0.83 -6.25
N ASN A 74 2.35 -1.36 -5.51
CA ASN A 74 1.33 -2.24 -6.08
C ASN A 74 0.49 -1.40 -7.04
N GLY A 75 0.41 -1.82 -8.30
CA GLY A 75 -0.43 -1.16 -9.29
C GLY A 75 -1.91 -1.20 -8.90
N ILE A 76 -2.67 -0.18 -9.29
CA ILE A 76 -4.13 -0.22 -9.24
C ILE A 76 -4.61 -1.00 -10.48
N TYR A 77 -5.33 -2.10 -10.27
CA TYR A 77 -5.80 -2.96 -11.35
C TYR A 77 -7.33 -2.87 -11.47
N ALA A 78 -7.82 -2.62 -12.69
CA ALA A 78 -9.22 -2.79 -13.03
C ALA A 78 -9.48 -4.27 -13.40
N VAL A 79 -10.33 -4.96 -12.64
CA VAL A 79 -10.67 -6.37 -12.85
C VAL A 79 -12.06 -6.49 -13.49
N PHE A 80 -12.17 -7.29 -14.55
CA PHE A 80 -13.43 -7.52 -15.27
C PHE A 80 -13.52 -8.97 -15.77
N PRO A 81 -14.73 -9.56 -15.81
CA PRO A 81 -14.92 -11.00 -16.02
C PRO A 81 -14.54 -11.50 -17.42
N GLN A 82 -14.61 -10.66 -18.47
CA GLN A 82 -14.23 -11.04 -19.84
C GLN A 82 -13.57 -9.89 -20.61
N ARG A 83 -12.41 -10.16 -21.23
CA ARG A 83 -11.67 -9.19 -22.08
C ARG A 83 -12.26 -9.03 -23.49
N LYS A 84 -12.91 -10.05 -24.05
CA LYS A 84 -13.31 -10.08 -25.48
C LYS A 84 -14.51 -9.19 -25.82
N HIS A 85 -15.45 -9.01 -24.90
CA HIS A 85 -16.68 -8.24 -25.14
C HIS A 85 -16.85 -7.13 -24.10
N LEU A 86 -15.79 -6.35 -23.87
CA LEU A 86 -15.88 -5.20 -22.98
C LEU A 86 -16.74 -4.11 -23.66
N PRO A 87 -17.90 -3.73 -23.09
CA PRO A 87 -18.74 -2.69 -23.68
C PRO A 87 -17.95 -1.38 -23.80
N VAL A 88 -18.18 -0.63 -24.88
CA VAL A 88 -17.44 0.63 -25.16
C VAL A 88 -17.52 1.60 -23.98
N ARG A 89 -18.67 1.69 -23.29
CA ARG A 89 -18.84 2.51 -22.08
C ARG A 89 -17.87 2.15 -20.96
N VAL A 90 -17.60 0.85 -20.75
CA VAL A 90 -16.69 0.37 -19.69
C VAL A 90 -15.26 0.67 -20.09
N ARG A 91 -14.91 0.49 -21.37
CA ARG A 91 -13.59 0.87 -21.87
C ARG A 91 -13.32 2.37 -21.67
N LEU A 92 -14.26 3.23 -22.08
CA LEU A 92 -14.13 4.68 -21.91
C LEU A 92 -14.03 5.09 -20.44
N TRP A 93 -14.79 4.42 -19.56
CA TRP A 93 -14.69 4.66 -18.12
C TRP A 93 -13.33 4.23 -17.55
N VAL A 94 -12.82 3.07 -17.94
CA VAL A 94 -11.47 2.61 -17.54
C VAL A 94 -10.40 3.55 -18.07
N ASP A 95 -10.52 4.03 -19.31
CA ASP A 95 -9.59 4.99 -19.90
C ASP A 95 -9.64 6.34 -19.17
N TYR A 96 -10.83 6.81 -18.77
CA TYR A 96 -10.99 7.97 -17.90
C TYR A 96 -10.29 7.76 -16.55
N LEU A 97 -10.52 6.63 -15.88
CA LEU A 97 -9.86 6.32 -14.61
C LEU A 97 -8.35 6.28 -14.75
N LYS A 98 -7.83 5.66 -15.81
CA LYS A 98 -6.39 5.66 -16.09
C LYS A 98 -5.85 7.07 -16.23
N GLN A 99 -6.55 7.96 -16.93
CA GLN A 99 -6.12 9.35 -17.07
C GLN A 99 -6.12 10.10 -15.73
N GLN A 100 -7.11 9.85 -14.86
CA GLN A 100 -7.15 10.48 -13.53
C GLN A 100 -6.07 9.93 -12.61
N TYR A 101 -5.94 8.61 -12.49
CA TYR A 101 -4.92 7.97 -11.63
C TYR A 101 -3.50 8.08 -12.17
N ALA A 102 -3.30 8.41 -13.46
CA ALA A 102 -1.98 8.71 -14.02
C ALA A 102 -1.50 10.14 -13.71
N GLN A 103 -2.34 11.00 -13.14
CA GLN A 103 -1.90 12.33 -12.71
C GLN A 103 -0.96 12.20 -11.52
N ALA A 104 0.13 12.98 -11.53
CA ALA A 104 1.23 12.94 -10.56
C ALA A 104 0.84 13.32 -9.10
N GLY A 105 -0.45 13.44 -8.79
CA GLY A 105 -0.99 13.65 -7.44
C GLY A 105 -1.71 12.43 -6.84
N PHE A 106 -1.89 11.34 -7.59
CA PHE A 106 -2.42 10.09 -7.06
C PHE A 106 -1.26 9.22 -6.56
N GLY A 107 -0.89 9.39 -5.28
CA GLY A 107 0.04 8.50 -4.59
C GLY A 107 1.46 9.03 -4.35
N VAL A 108 1.63 10.36 -4.25
CA VAL A 108 2.81 10.98 -3.63
C VAL A 108 2.49 11.28 -2.17
#